data_AF-A0A4S2D287-F1
#
_entry.id   AF-A0A4S2D287-F1
#
_cell.length_a   1.000
_cell.length_b   1.000
_cell.length_c   1.000
_cell.angle_alpha   90.00
_cell.angle_beta   90.00
_cell.angle_gamma   90.00
#
_symmetry.space_group_name_H-M   'P 1'
#
loop_
_entity.id
_entity.type
_entity.pdbx_description
1 polymer ?
#
loop_
_entity_poly.entity_id
_entity_poly.type
_entity_poly.pdbx_seq_one_letter_code
_entity_poly.pdbx_strand_id
1 'polypeptide(L)'
;MSTTAEPIPPLLPPVRRSAYDRWRERVADDPRLQRLYGWLAPLAVTLLAGILRFWNLGHPHVLVFDETYYVKDAWSQWNLGYAATWPDGADARFAAGETNIFTSDPSFVVHPPLGKYLIGFGMWLFGPDSSFGWRAMTALFGTALVLLLFLVAKTLTNSTVFATVASFLLAIDGLGIVMSRVALLDVFLAFFILLAFWFALLDRRRHLDRLAAAIVARGVDEGPPAWGVVLWNRPWIIAAGAAAGAATAVKWSGVWVLAGIGLYLVVTDALERRRLGITFWPMDAVRQGLASFVLLVPVAFVVYLGSWSGWLLSDGGYDRKVAELSPATGFFSWVPLPLQSLWKYHETIYASMAGMTSPHSYSSAAWAWPFLWRPTSMYAFSSPDGTNGCSGENGCLQVLYSMPNPLLWYGSVIAALYLVYRFAVARDWRYAVVLVGIAATWLPWLMYPERTVFQFYTIVIWPFLLLALTFALREVAGAAHAPHERRTAGQRVVIVFLVAAVVLSAFWYPLWSATQVPYDFYRLHNWMQGWV
;
A
#
# COMPACT_ATOMS: atom_id res chain seq x y z
N MET A 1 8.14 51.41 56.19
CA MET A 1 7.58 51.17 54.85
C MET A 1 7.94 49.75 54.45
N SER A 2 6.98 48.82 54.52
CA SER A 2 7.13 47.48 53.96
C SER A 2 5.97 47.27 53.01
N THR A 3 6.23 47.44 51.72
CA THR A 3 5.27 47.15 50.66
C THR A 3 5.43 45.67 50.28
N THR A 4 4.68 44.80 50.95
CA THR A 4 4.42 43.45 50.46
C THR A 4 3.53 43.55 49.22
N ALA A 5 4.14 43.52 48.03
CA ALA A 5 3.41 43.41 46.79
C ALA A 5 2.72 42.03 46.73
N GLU A 6 1.40 42.03 46.84
CA GLU A 6 0.58 40.83 46.70
C GLU A 6 0.68 40.31 45.25
N PRO A 7 0.98 39.02 45.01
CA PRO A 7 1.08 38.49 43.66
C PRO A 7 -0.30 38.57 42.98
N ILE A 8 -0.38 39.29 41.86
CA ILE A 8 -1.60 39.38 41.05
C ILE A 8 -1.98 37.94 40.62
N PRO A 9 -3.14 37.41 41.03
CA PRO A 9 -3.57 36.09 40.62
C PRO A 9 -3.73 36.05 39.10
N PRO A 10 -3.41 34.92 38.43
CA PRO A 10 -3.50 34.83 36.99
C PRO A 10 -4.91 35.19 36.50
N LEU A 11 -4.98 36.12 35.55
CA LEU A 11 -6.22 36.70 34.99
C LEU A 11 -7.13 35.66 34.30
N LEU A 12 -6.67 34.42 34.12
CA LEU A 12 -7.43 33.34 33.52
C LEU A 12 -7.43 32.12 34.44
N PRO A 13 -8.60 31.47 34.67
CA PRO A 13 -8.65 30.23 35.42
C PRO A 13 -7.76 29.16 34.77
N PRO A 14 -7.12 28.28 35.56
CA PRO A 14 -6.25 27.25 35.01
C PRO A 14 -7.04 26.38 34.03
N VAL A 15 -6.55 26.31 32.79
CA VAL A 15 -7.14 25.48 31.74
C VAL A 15 -7.11 24.03 32.21
N ARG A 16 -8.28 23.46 32.54
CA ARG A 16 -8.38 22.03 32.85
C ARG A 16 -7.95 21.26 31.60
N ARG A 17 -6.94 20.42 31.72
CA ARG A 17 -6.43 19.57 30.63
C ARG A 17 -7.03 18.17 30.75
N SER A 18 -7.33 17.52 29.63
CA SER A 18 -7.79 16.12 29.63
C SER A 18 -6.66 15.17 30.10
N ALA A 19 -7.00 13.93 30.44
CA ALA A 19 -6.01 12.92 30.81
C ALA A 19 -5.01 12.63 29.67
N TYR A 20 -5.51 12.55 28.43
CA TYR A 20 -4.69 12.38 27.24
C TYR A 20 -3.75 13.57 27.01
N ASP A 21 -4.22 14.80 27.20
CA ASP A 21 -3.39 15.99 27.02
C ASP A 21 -2.25 16.03 28.04
N ARG A 22 -2.54 15.74 29.32
CA ARG A 22 -1.51 15.65 30.36
C ARG A 22 -0.46 14.58 30.06
N TRP A 23 -0.87 13.41 29.56
CA TRP A 23 0.06 12.37 29.14
C TRP A 23 0.90 12.83 27.94
N ARG A 24 0.26 13.40 26.91
CA ARG A 24 0.93 13.86 25.69
C ARG A 24 1.96 14.94 26.00
N GLU A 25 1.63 15.92 26.83
CA GLU A 25 2.54 16.99 27.24
C GLU A 25 3.71 16.42 28.03
N ARG A 26 3.46 15.53 29.00
CA ARG A 26 4.54 14.83 29.72
C ARG A 26 5.50 14.11 28.76
N VAL A 27 4.97 13.43 27.75
CA VAL A 27 5.80 12.77 26.72
C VAL A 27 6.53 13.81 25.86
N ALA A 28 5.90 14.94 25.54
CA ALA A 28 6.52 16.01 24.75
C ALA A 28 7.63 16.73 25.53
N ASP A 29 7.51 16.88 26.84
CA ASP A 29 8.46 17.60 27.69
C ASP A 29 9.66 16.74 28.11
N ASP A 30 9.57 15.41 28.00
CA ASP A 30 10.64 14.48 28.34
C ASP A 30 11.25 13.79 27.09
N PRO A 31 12.48 14.17 26.68
CA PRO A 31 13.16 13.54 25.54
C PRO A 31 13.37 12.03 25.67
N ARG A 32 13.48 11.49 26.89
CA ARG A 32 13.61 10.05 27.15
C ARG A 32 12.30 9.35 26.82
N LEU A 33 11.16 9.91 27.24
CA LEU A 33 9.84 9.38 26.89
C LEU A 33 9.55 9.51 25.40
N GLN A 34 9.93 10.63 24.76
CA GLN A 34 9.81 10.76 23.30
C GLN A 34 10.58 9.66 22.57
N ARG A 35 11.82 9.39 22.99
CA ARG A 35 12.65 8.33 22.40
C ARG A 35 12.06 6.95 22.67
N LEU A 36 11.63 6.68 23.90
CA LEU A 36 11.02 5.42 24.29
C LEU A 36 9.77 5.13 23.45
N TYR A 37 8.79 6.04 23.43
CA TYR A 37 7.55 5.86 22.66
C TYR A 37 7.79 5.94 21.15
N GLY A 38 8.85 6.63 20.72
CA GLY A 38 9.30 6.64 19.32
C GLY A 38 9.71 5.25 18.81
N TRP A 39 10.22 4.37 19.68
CA TRP A 39 10.56 2.98 19.36
C TRP A 39 9.46 1.99 19.75
N LEU A 40 8.89 2.15 20.95
CA LEU A 40 7.92 1.21 21.51
C LEU A 40 6.62 1.18 20.68
N ALA A 41 6.12 2.34 20.26
CA ALA A 41 4.86 2.40 19.51
C ALA A 41 4.91 1.67 18.15
N PRO A 42 5.89 1.96 17.25
CA PRO A 42 5.98 1.21 16.00
C PRO A 42 6.31 -0.26 16.22
N LEU A 43 7.14 -0.60 17.23
CA LEU A 43 7.45 -1.99 17.55
C LEU A 43 6.21 -2.77 17.98
N ALA A 44 5.43 -2.24 18.92
CA ALA A 44 4.23 -2.89 19.44
C ALA A 44 3.17 -3.10 18.35
N VAL A 45 2.92 -2.08 17.52
CA VAL A 45 1.95 -2.20 16.42
C VAL A 45 2.41 -3.17 15.34
N THR A 46 3.71 -3.17 15.01
CA THR A 46 4.28 -4.10 14.02
C THR A 46 4.28 -5.53 14.54
N LEU A 47 4.56 -5.74 15.83
CA LEU A 47 4.48 -7.06 16.46
C LEU A 47 3.05 -7.59 16.45
N LEU A 48 2.06 -6.77 16.81
CA LEU A 48 0.65 -7.13 16.68
C LEU A 48 0.30 -7.51 15.24
N ALA A 49 0.71 -6.69 14.27
CA ALA A 49 0.48 -6.97 12.85
C ALA A 49 1.08 -8.30 12.41
N GLY A 50 2.31 -8.60 12.86
CA GLY A 50 3.00 -9.86 12.62
C GLY A 50 2.26 -11.04 13.22
N ILE A 51 1.85 -10.96 14.49
CA ILE A 51 1.07 -12.02 15.15
C ILE A 51 -0.21 -12.32 14.35
N LEU A 52 -1.01 -11.30 14.01
CA LEU A 52 -2.28 -11.50 13.32
C LEU A 52 -2.12 -12.08 11.91
N ARG A 53 -1.01 -11.79 11.22
CA ARG A 53 -0.73 -12.25 9.85
C ARG A 53 -0.11 -13.65 9.84
N PHE A 54 0.83 -13.93 10.73
CA PHE A 54 1.55 -15.21 10.80
C PHE A 54 0.83 -16.30 11.59
N TRP A 55 -0.15 -15.94 12.43
CA TRP A 55 -0.93 -16.91 13.20
C TRP A 55 -1.57 -17.97 12.28
N ASN A 56 -1.17 -19.23 12.42
CA ASN A 56 -1.70 -20.33 11.60
C ASN A 56 -1.64 -20.05 10.08
N LEU A 57 -0.55 -19.44 9.59
CA LEU A 57 -0.42 -19.01 8.19
C LEU A 57 -0.46 -20.17 7.17
N GLY A 58 0.01 -21.36 7.57
CA GLY A 58 -0.04 -22.56 6.74
C GLY A 58 -1.47 -23.10 6.54
N HIS A 59 -2.44 -22.64 7.32
CA HIS A 59 -3.82 -23.09 7.17
C HIS A 59 -4.63 -22.11 6.31
N PRO A 60 -5.45 -22.61 5.35
CA PRO A 60 -5.56 -24.01 4.93
C PRO A 60 -4.39 -24.43 4.03
N HIS A 61 -4.00 -25.71 4.09
CA HIS A 61 -2.96 -26.27 3.23
C HIS A 61 -3.52 -26.70 1.86
N VAL A 62 -4.02 -25.71 1.12
CA VAL A 62 -4.52 -25.83 -0.25
C VAL A 62 -4.25 -24.52 -0.98
N LEU A 63 -4.13 -24.57 -2.31
CA LEU A 63 -4.06 -23.37 -3.13
C LEU A 63 -5.46 -22.73 -3.17
N VAL A 64 -5.55 -21.46 -2.77
CA VAL A 64 -6.81 -20.71 -2.75
C VAL A 64 -6.80 -19.61 -3.80
N PHE A 65 -7.93 -19.40 -4.48
CA PHE A 65 -8.09 -18.32 -5.47
C PHE A 65 -6.93 -18.31 -6.50
N ASP A 66 -6.34 -17.15 -6.79
CA ASP A 66 -5.23 -17.00 -7.72
C ASP A 66 -3.89 -17.62 -7.23
N GLU A 67 -3.82 -18.23 -6.04
CA GLU A 67 -2.63 -19.04 -5.68
C GLU A 67 -2.41 -20.20 -6.66
N THR A 68 -3.50 -20.69 -7.28
CA THR A 68 -3.48 -21.61 -8.43
C THR A 68 -2.58 -21.13 -9.56
N TYR A 69 -2.39 -19.83 -9.74
CA TYR A 69 -1.44 -19.28 -10.72
C TYR A 69 -0.13 -18.88 -10.04
N TYR A 70 -0.21 -17.97 -9.05
CA TYR A 70 0.99 -17.30 -8.54
C TYR A 70 1.98 -18.22 -7.84
N VAL A 71 1.53 -19.24 -7.11
CA VAL A 71 2.45 -20.13 -6.38
C VAL A 71 3.23 -21.00 -7.38
N LYS A 72 2.52 -21.62 -8.32
CA LYS A 72 3.13 -22.45 -9.37
C LYS A 72 4.01 -21.65 -10.32
N ASP A 73 3.55 -20.49 -10.76
CA ASP A 73 4.34 -19.60 -11.62
C ASP A 73 5.57 -19.07 -10.88
N ALA A 74 5.46 -18.75 -9.59
CA ALA A 74 6.59 -18.34 -8.78
C ALA A 74 7.63 -19.45 -8.64
N TRP A 75 7.21 -20.70 -8.44
CA TRP A 75 8.13 -21.81 -8.27
C TRP A 75 8.85 -22.18 -9.56
N SER A 76 8.14 -22.28 -10.69
CA SER A 76 8.77 -22.52 -11.99
C SER A 76 9.69 -21.36 -12.39
N GLN A 77 9.27 -20.10 -12.17
CA GLN A 77 10.11 -18.92 -12.40
C GLN A 77 11.36 -18.87 -11.52
N TRP A 78 11.28 -19.33 -10.27
CA TRP A 78 12.43 -19.41 -9.37
C TRP A 78 13.47 -20.43 -9.88
N ASN A 79 13.02 -21.57 -10.39
CA ASN A 79 13.90 -22.66 -10.83
C ASN A 79 14.42 -22.49 -12.28
N LEU A 80 13.62 -21.94 -13.18
CA LEU A 80 13.93 -21.86 -14.60
C LEU A 80 14.30 -20.44 -15.09
N GLY A 81 13.99 -19.42 -14.29
CA GLY A 81 14.08 -18.01 -14.70
C GLY A 81 12.82 -17.47 -15.40
N TYR A 82 11.87 -18.33 -15.74
CA TYR A 82 10.60 -18.00 -16.40
C TYR A 82 9.47 -18.92 -15.95
N ALA A 83 8.22 -18.49 -16.10
CA ALA A 83 7.06 -19.32 -15.78
C ALA A 83 6.88 -20.43 -16.81
N ALA A 84 6.56 -21.64 -16.34
CA ALA A 84 6.42 -22.82 -17.17
C ALA A 84 5.04 -23.47 -17.04
N THR A 85 4.71 -24.38 -17.95
CA THR A 85 3.47 -25.14 -17.92
C THR A 85 3.50 -26.23 -16.84
N TRP A 86 2.31 -26.58 -16.39
CA TRP A 86 2.08 -27.57 -15.34
C TRP A 86 1.10 -28.63 -15.86
N PRO A 87 1.23 -29.90 -15.45
CA PRO A 87 0.31 -30.96 -15.86
C PRO A 87 -1.09 -30.76 -15.27
N ASP A 88 -2.07 -31.48 -15.82
CA ASP A 88 -3.43 -31.50 -15.29
C ASP A 88 -3.45 -31.93 -13.82
N GLY A 89 -4.35 -31.31 -13.04
CA GLY A 89 -4.47 -31.56 -11.61
C GLY A 89 -3.28 -31.07 -10.77
N ALA A 90 -2.41 -30.22 -11.33
CA ALA A 90 -1.21 -29.73 -10.64
C ALA A 90 -1.49 -29.10 -9.28
N ASP A 91 -2.64 -28.46 -9.05
CA ASP A 91 -2.93 -27.80 -7.77
C ASP A 91 -2.95 -28.79 -6.60
N ALA A 92 -3.70 -29.88 -6.74
CA ALA A 92 -3.82 -30.91 -5.73
C ALA A 92 -2.49 -31.65 -5.53
N ARG A 93 -1.76 -31.92 -6.62
CA ARG A 93 -0.46 -32.59 -6.59
C ARG A 93 0.62 -31.73 -5.95
N PHE A 94 0.64 -30.43 -6.25
CA PHE A 94 1.56 -29.48 -5.64
C PHE A 94 1.31 -29.37 -4.12
N ALA A 95 0.05 -29.27 -3.70
CA ALA A 95 -0.33 -29.31 -2.28
C ALA A 95 -0.07 -30.67 -1.62
N ALA A 96 0.09 -31.75 -2.38
CA ALA A 96 0.52 -33.05 -1.87
C ALA A 96 2.06 -33.21 -1.82
N GLY A 97 2.81 -32.17 -2.17
CA GLY A 97 4.28 -32.16 -2.14
C GLY A 97 4.97 -32.48 -3.48
N GLU A 98 4.22 -32.71 -4.55
CA GLU A 98 4.79 -32.91 -5.89
C GLU A 98 5.14 -31.56 -6.55
N THR A 99 6.12 -30.85 -6.01
CA THR A 99 6.38 -29.44 -6.35
C THR A 99 7.22 -29.22 -7.61
N ASN A 100 7.89 -30.26 -8.11
CA ASN A 100 8.82 -30.19 -9.25
C ASN A 100 8.28 -30.90 -10.51
N ILE A 101 6.96 -30.91 -10.68
CA ILE A 101 6.27 -31.55 -11.82
C ILE A 101 6.01 -30.59 -12.99
N PHE A 102 6.49 -29.35 -12.90
CA PHE A 102 6.44 -28.40 -14.01
C PHE A 102 7.34 -28.86 -15.17
N THR A 103 6.98 -28.46 -16.39
CA THR A 103 7.76 -28.79 -17.59
C THR A 103 8.80 -27.69 -17.87
N SER A 104 9.57 -27.83 -18.95
CA SER A 104 10.39 -26.76 -19.51
C SER A 104 9.65 -25.88 -20.54
N ASP A 105 8.39 -26.23 -20.87
CA ASP A 105 7.60 -25.47 -21.83
C ASP A 105 7.12 -24.18 -21.17
N PRO A 106 7.30 -23.02 -21.82
CA PRO A 106 6.96 -21.75 -21.20
C PRO A 106 5.46 -21.51 -21.09
N SER A 107 5.03 -20.84 -20.02
CA SER A 107 3.66 -20.34 -19.85
C SER A 107 3.59 -18.82 -20.02
N PHE A 108 2.48 -18.35 -20.60
CA PHE A 108 2.16 -16.93 -20.70
C PHE A 108 1.75 -16.38 -19.33
N VAL A 109 2.37 -15.28 -18.89
CA VAL A 109 2.01 -14.61 -17.65
C VAL A 109 1.87 -13.11 -17.87
N VAL A 110 0.74 -12.55 -17.45
CA VAL A 110 0.42 -11.13 -17.61
C VAL A 110 1.22 -10.23 -16.66
N HIS A 111 1.63 -10.74 -15.49
CA HIS A 111 2.27 -9.92 -14.47
C HIS A 111 3.80 -9.98 -14.52
N PRO A 112 4.48 -8.82 -14.36
CA PRO A 112 5.94 -8.81 -14.33
C PRO A 112 6.53 -9.61 -13.15
N PRO A 113 7.83 -9.96 -13.20
CA PRO A 113 8.34 -11.09 -12.42
C PRO A 113 8.55 -10.86 -10.92
N LEU A 114 8.71 -9.62 -10.44
CA LEU A 114 9.26 -9.35 -9.10
C LEU A 114 8.41 -9.97 -7.98
N GLY A 115 7.08 -9.83 -8.03
CA GLY A 115 6.22 -10.37 -6.98
C GLY A 115 6.27 -11.90 -6.91
N LYS A 116 6.38 -12.56 -8.06
CA LYS A 116 6.57 -14.01 -8.15
C LYS A 116 7.95 -14.44 -7.63
N TYR A 117 9.01 -13.67 -7.86
CA TYR A 117 10.31 -13.96 -7.24
C TYR A 117 10.27 -13.87 -5.72
N LEU A 118 9.51 -12.92 -5.16
CA LEU A 118 9.33 -12.82 -3.70
C LEU A 118 8.58 -14.03 -3.15
N ILE A 119 7.53 -14.52 -3.82
CA ILE A 119 6.85 -15.76 -3.43
C ILE A 119 7.80 -16.96 -3.55
N GLY A 120 8.53 -17.07 -4.67
CA GLY A 120 9.53 -18.11 -4.92
C GLY A 120 10.63 -18.16 -3.86
N PHE A 121 11.11 -17.00 -3.41
CA PHE A 121 12.07 -16.89 -2.31
C PHE A 121 11.52 -17.43 -1.00
N GLY A 122 10.24 -17.19 -0.70
CA GLY A 122 9.56 -17.76 0.47
C GLY A 122 9.52 -19.29 0.41
N MET A 123 9.18 -19.84 -0.75
CA MET A 123 9.16 -21.28 -0.99
C MET A 123 10.56 -21.92 -0.89
N TRP A 124 11.57 -21.25 -1.45
CA TRP A 124 12.95 -21.71 -1.34
C TRP A 124 13.44 -21.75 0.11
N LEU A 125 13.05 -20.77 0.93
CA LEU A 125 13.48 -20.67 2.32
C LEU A 125 12.75 -21.63 3.27
N PHE A 126 11.44 -21.84 3.07
CA PHE A 126 10.58 -22.57 4.03
C PHE A 126 10.00 -23.88 3.49
N GLY A 127 10.33 -24.26 2.26
CA GLY A 127 9.81 -25.45 1.58
C GLY A 127 8.68 -25.12 0.59
N PRO A 128 8.78 -25.56 -0.67
CA PRO A 128 7.72 -25.37 -1.67
C PRO A 128 6.53 -26.31 -1.44
N ASP A 129 6.67 -27.35 -0.63
CA ASP A 129 5.62 -28.28 -0.21
C ASP A 129 4.81 -27.74 0.98
N SER A 130 5.19 -26.57 1.52
CA SER A 130 4.54 -25.94 2.66
C SER A 130 3.80 -24.66 2.26
N SER A 131 2.51 -24.61 2.56
CA SER A 131 1.68 -23.40 2.41
C SER A 131 2.16 -22.22 3.24
N PHE A 132 2.89 -22.49 4.33
CA PHE A 132 3.61 -21.44 5.04
C PHE A 132 4.65 -20.79 4.12
N GLY A 133 5.44 -21.58 3.39
CA GLY A 133 6.44 -21.07 2.44
C GLY A 133 5.83 -20.26 1.31
N TRP A 134 4.66 -20.64 0.80
CA TRP A 134 3.94 -19.90 -0.24
C TRP A 134 3.55 -18.49 0.23
N ARG A 135 3.14 -18.37 1.50
CA ARG A 135 2.53 -17.16 2.08
C ARG A 135 3.48 -16.36 2.99
N ALA A 136 4.65 -16.89 3.34
CA ALA A 136 5.56 -16.26 4.31
C ALA A 136 5.98 -14.85 3.88
N MET A 137 6.27 -14.67 2.59
CA MET A 137 6.72 -13.39 2.06
C MET A 137 5.57 -12.38 1.93
N THR A 138 4.35 -12.81 1.61
CA THR A 138 3.18 -11.92 1.65
C THR A 138 2.85 -11.49 3.09
N ALA A 139 2.99 -12.39 4.06
CA ALA A 139 2.81 -12.08 5.49
C ALA A 139 3.88 -11.10 6.01
N LEU A 140 5.14 -11.29 5.60
CA LEU A 140 6.25 -10.41 5.95
C LEU A 140 6.05 -9.01 5.38
N PHE A 141 5.76 -8.89 4.08
CA PHE A 141 5.56 -7.59 3.44
C PHE A 141 4.29 -6.90 3.91
N GLY A 142 3.23 -7.65 4.22
CA GLY A 142 2.04 -7.11 4.87
C GLY A 142 2.30 -6.58 6.27
N THR A 143 3.18 -7.23 7.04
CA THR A 143 3.64 -6.74 8.36
C THR A 143 4.52 -5.50 8.21
N ALA A 144 5.44 -5.51 7.24
CA ALA A 144 6.30 -4.38 6.93
C ALA A 144 5.51 -3.17 6.39
N LEU A 145 4.40 -3.40 5.68
CA LEU A 145 3.48 -2.35 5.20
C LEU A 145 2.88 -1.56 6.37
N VAL A 146 2.56 -2.23 7.48
CA VAL A 146 2.07 -1.56 8.71
C VAL A 146 3.15 -0.64 9.30
N LEU A 147 4.39 -1.12 9.41
CA LEU A 147 5.52 -0.30 9.85
C LEU A 147 5.75 0.87 8.90
N LEU A 148 5.71 0.62 7.60
CA LEU A 148 5.91 1.65 6.59
C LEU A 148 4.81 2.72 6.65
N LEU A 149 3.56 2.34 6.89
CA LEU A 149 2.47 3.29 7.12
C LEU A 149 2.71 4.15 8.36
N PHE A 150 3.23 3.58 9.44
CA PHE A 150 3.67 4.35 10.62
C PHE A 150 4.73 5.38 10.21
N LEU A 151 5.75 4.96 9.47
CA LEU A 151 6.84 5.84 9.03
C LEU A 151 6.35 6.96 8.12
N VAL A 152 5.45 6.66 7.17
CA VAL A 152 4.79 7.67 6.31
C VAL A 152 3.99 8.66 7.14
N ALA A 153 3.13 8.18 8.04
CA ALA A 153 2.29 9.01 8.89
C ALA A 153 3.12 9.91 9.83
N LYS A 154 4.23 9.36 10.37
CA LYS A 154 5.22 10.11 11.16
C LYS A 154 5.94 11.14 10.30
N THR A 155 6.31 10.80 9.06
CA THR A 155 6.93 11.75 8.12
C THR A 155 5.98 12.90 7.75
N LEU A 156 4.68 12.62 7.58
CA LEU A 156 3.65 13.62 7.24
C LEU A 156 3.37 14.62 8.37
N THR A 157 3.25 14.13 9.61
CA THR A 157 2.69 14.91 10.72
C THR A 157 3.64 15.15 11.89
N ASN A 158 4.79 14.46 11.92
CA ASN A 158 5.71 14.38 13.05
C ASN A 158 5.06 13.89 14.38
N SER A 159 3.84 13.38 14.34
CA SER A 159 3.10 12.93 15.53
C SER A 159 3.19 11.41 15.67
N THR A 160 3.75 10.94 16.79
CA THR A 160 3.81 9.50 17.10
C THR A 160 2.41 8.93 17.31
N VAL A 161 1.50 9.67 17.95
CA VAL A 161 0.10 9.22 18.14
C VAL A 161 -0.62 9.08 16.80
N PHE A 162 -0.48 10.06 15.91
CA PHE A 162 -1.08 10.00 14.57
C PHE A 162 -0.55 8.79 13.80
N ALA A 163 0.76 8.59 13.83
CA ALA A 163 1.40 7.45 13.18
C ALA A 163 0.94 6.11 13.76
N THR A 164 0.85 6.02 15.09
CA THR A 164 0.39 4.81 15.79
C THR A 164 -1.05 4.49 15.43
N VAL A 165 -1.96 5.48 15.42
CA VAL A 165 -3.36 5.24 15.04
C VAL A 165 -3.44 4.76 13.60
N ALA A 166 -2.82 5.46 12.64
CA ALA A 166 -2.87 5.08 11.24
C ALA A 166 -2.37 3.65 10.99
N SER A 167 -1.22 3.27 11.56
CA SER A 167 -0.68 1.93 11.39
C SER A 167 -1.45 0.87 12.18
N PHE A 168 -1.95 1.20 13.37
CA PHE A 168 -2.78 0.29 14.17
C PHE A 168 -4.06 -0.10 13.44
N LEU A 169 -4.72 0.86 12.79
CA LEU A 169 -5.91 0.59 11.98
C LEU A 169 -5.63 -0.39 10.85
N LEU A 170 -4.46 -0.30 10.18
CA LEU A 170 -4.06 -1.28 9.16
C LEU A 170 -3.66 -2.64 9.78
N ALA A 171 -3.11 -2.63 10.99
CA ALA A 171 -2.68 -3.84 11.68
C ALA A 171 -3.87 -4.77 11.97
N ILE A 172 -5.01 -4.19 12.37
CA ILE A 172 -6.23 -4.91 12.78
C ILE A 172 -7.28 -5.02 11.66
N ASP A 173 -7.02 -4.49 10.47
CA ASP A 173 -8.00 -4.50 9.38
C ASP A 173 -7.96 -5.81 8.57
N GLY A 174 -9.16 -6.28 8.19
CA GLY A 174 -9.36 -7.52 7.46
C GLY A 174 -8.76 -7.58 6.07
N LEU A 175 -8.89 -6.52 5.27
CA LEU A 175 -8.30 -6.48 3.93
C LEU A 175 -6.77 -6.53 4.05
N GLY A 176 -6.21 -5.77 5.01
CA GLY A 176 -4.79 -5.82 5.33
C GLY A 176 -4.31 -7.21 5.78
N ILE A 177 -5.08 -7.90 6.61
CA ILE A 177 -4.74 -9.24 7.12
C ILE A 177 -4.85 -10.29 6.00
N VAL A 178 -5.97 -10.35 5.29
CA VAL A 178 -6.24 -11.37 4.27
C VAL A 178 -5.26 -11.27 3.11
N MET A 179 -4.98 -10.05 2.62
CA MET A 179 -4.00 -9.86 1.55
C MET A 179 -2.56 -10.18 1.96
N SER A 180 -2.30 -10.28 3.26
CA SER A 180 -1.02 -10.76 3.80
C SER A 180 -0.99 -12.28 4.01
N ARG A 181 -2.13 -12.97 3.89
CA ARG A 181 -2.28 -14.41 4.18
C ARG A 181 -2.54 -15.27 2.95
N VAL A 182 -2.63 -14.65 1.78
CA VAL A 182 -2.73 -15.33 0.49
C VAL A 182 -1.50 -14.96 -0.34
N ALA A 183 -0.95 -15.90 -1.09
CA ALA A 183 0.22 -15.70 -1.94
C ALA A 183 -0.12 -14.91 -3.22
N LEU A 184 -0.64 -13.70 -3.05
CA LEU A 184 -0.97 -12.76 -4.13
C LEU A 184 0.08 -11.64 -4.25
N LEU A 185 0.13 -11.04 -5.42
CA LEU A 185 1.11 -9.98 -5.74
C LEU A 185 0.77 -8.64 -5.07
N ASP A 186 -0.50 -8.38 -4.79
CA ASP A 186 -1.01 -7.04 -4.47
C ASP A 186 -0.50 -6.47 -3.13
N VAL A 187 -0.10 -7.31 -2.17
CA VAL A 187 0.52 -6.82 -0.93
C VAL A 187 1.95 -6.30 -1.15
N PHE A 188 2.72 -6.93 -2.04
CA PHE A 188 4.03 -6.43 -2.46
C PHE A 188 3.88 -5.10 -3.22
N LEU A 189 2.88 -5.04 -4.10
CA LEU A 189 2.55 -3.82 -4.83
C LEU A 189 2.20 -2.68 -3.86
N ALA A 190 1.32 -2.92 -2.89
CA ALA A 190 0.94 -1.92 -1.88
C ALA A 190 2.16 -1.44 -1.07
N PHE A 191 3.06 -2.35 -0.69
CA PHE A 191 4.30 -2.02 0.00
C PHE A 191 5.20 -1.10 -0.83
N PHE A 192 5.52 -1.48 -2.07
CA PHE A 192 6.40 -0.69 -2.92
C PHE A 192 5.79 0.65 -3.33
N ILE A 193 4.46 0.73 -3.52
CA ILE A 193 3.74 1.99 -3.72
C ILE A 193 3.94 2.91 -2.51
N LEU A 194 3.62 2.43 -1.31
CA LEU A 194 3.73 3.24 -0.11
C LEU A 194 5.19 3.64 0.17
N LEU A 195 6.14 2.78 -0.21
CA LEU A 195 7.58 3.03 -0.08
C LEU A 195 8.03 4.16 -1.00
N ALA A 196 7.56 4.17 -2.25
CA ALA A 196 7.82 5.25 -3.19
C ALA A 196 7.29 6.60 -2.68
N PHE A 197 6.08 6.62 -2.11
CA PHE A 197 5.53 7.81 -1.46
C PHE A 197 6.34 8.23 -0.23
N TRP A 198 6.81 7.28 0.59
CA TRP A 198 7.63 7.60 1.76
C TRP A 198 8.94 8.28 1.35
N PHE A 199 9.61 7.78 0.31
CA PHE A 199 10.81 8.40 -0.23
C PHE A 199 10.53 9.80 -0.81
N ALA A 200 9.44 9.98 -1.56
CA ALA A 200 9.02 11.31 -2.02
C ALA A 200 8.76 12.30 -0.86
N LEU A 201 8.24 11.81 0.27
CA LEU A 201 8.06 12.61 1.48
C LEU A 201 9.38 12.97 2.18
N LEU A 202 10.34 12.04 2.23
CA LEU A 202 11.68 12.30 2.77
C LEU A 202 12.44 13.30 1.91
N ASP A 203 12.28 13.24 0.59
CA ASP A 203 12.81 14.24 -0.33
C ASP A 203 12.24 15.63 -0.02
N ARG A 204 10.90 15.75 0.03
CA ARG A 204 10.21 17.01 0.31
C ARG A 204 10.73 17.72 1.57
N ARG A 205 11.00 16.96 2.64
CA ARG A 205 11.49 17.50 3.92
C ARG A 205 12.82 18.24 3.80
N ARG A 206 13.66 17.92 2.82
CA ARG A 206 14.98 18.54 2.64
C ARG A 206 15.03 19.45 1.42
N HIS A 207 14.30 19.08 0.37
CA HIS A 207 14.36 19.73 -0.93
C HIS A 207 13.87 21.18 -0.87
N LEU A 208 12.70 21.42 -0.24
CA LEU A 208 12.13 22.76 -0.18
C LEU A 208 13.00 23.70 0.66
N ASP A 209 13.52 23.23 1.80
CA ASP A 209 14.41 24.02 2.66
C ASP A 209 15.72 24.35 1.94
N ARG A 210 16.29 23.41 1.18
CA ARG A 210 17.50 23.65 0.37
C ARG A 210 17.25 24.62 -0.77
N LEU A 211 16.10 24.54 -1.42
CA LEU A 211 15.71 25.49 -2.45
C LEU A 211 15.58 26.90 -1.86
N ALA A 212 14.83 27.05 -0.77
CA ALA A 212 14.66 28.32 -0.08
C ALA A 212 16.00 28.91 0.39
N ALA A 213 16.86 28.10 1.04
CA ALA A 213 18.18 28.54 1.49
C ALA A 213 19.08 28.98 0.33
N ALA A 214 19.03 28.28 -0.82
CA ALA A 214 19.80 28.65 -2.00
C ALA A 214 19.32 29.95 -2.64
N ILE A 215 18.01 30.24 -2.57
CA ILE A 215 17.46 31.53 -3.01
C ILE A 215 17.90 32.66 -2.06
N VAL A 216 17.80 32.46 -0.75
CA VAL A 216 18.25 33.45 0.25
C VAL A 216 19.74 33.76 0.12
N ALA A 217 20.58 32.73 -0.11
CA ALA A 217 22.01 32.88 -0.26
C ALA A 217 22.43 33.69 -1.51
N ARG A 218 21.54 33.85 -2.51
CA ARG A 218 21.81 34.66 -3.71
C ARG A 218 21.65 36.17 -3.49
N GLY A 219 21.26 36.60 -2.28
CA GLY A 219 21.18 38.01 -1.91
C GLY A 219 19.86 38.67 -2.31
N VAL A 220 19.40 39.62 -1.48
CA VAL A 220 18.16 40.39 -1.66
C VAL A 220 18.41 41.68 -2.47
N ASP A 221 19.67 42.05 -2.66
CA ASP A 221 20.07 43.37 -3.16
C ASP A 221 19.76 43.61 -4.66
N GLU A 222 19.40 42.57 -5.42
CA GLU A 222 19.08 42.64 -6.86
C GLU A 222 17.59 42.43 -7.19
N GLY A 223 16.71 42.31 -6.19
CA GLY A 223 15.28 42.04 -6.40
C GLY A 223 14.96 40.56 -6.63
N PRO A 224 13.72 40.20 -7.04
CA PRO A 224 13.30 38.81 -7.16
C PRO A 224 14.11 38.06 -8.25
N PRO A 225 14.68 36.88 -7.94
CA PRO A 225 15.55 36.18 -8.88
C PRO A 225 14.75 35.70 -10.10
N ALA A 226 15.29 35.95 -11.29
CA ALA A 226 14.65 35.50 -12.54
C ALA A 226 14.51 33.97 -12.60
N TRP A 227 15.52 33.24 -12.14
CA TRP A 227 15.61 31.78 -12.16
C TRP A 227 16.10 31.21 -10.83
N GLY A 228 15.59 30.03 -10.45
CA GLY A 228 16.04 29.32 -9.27
C GLY A 228 17.26 28.43 -9.50
N VAL A 229 17.60 27.65 -8.47
CA VAL A 229 18.58 26.56 -8.58
C VAL A 229 17.90 25.26 -9.02
N VAL A 230 18.58 24.48 -9.85
CA VAL A 230 18.22 23.09 -10.17
C VAL A 230 18.99 22.15 -9.26
N LEU A 231 18.27 21.36 -8.47
CA LEU A 231 18.84 20.43 -7.50
C LEU A 231 18.87 19.01 -8.08
N TRP A 232 20.08 18.52 -8.33
CA TRP A 232 20.36 17.15 -8.81
C TRP A 232 20.61 16.15 -7.68
N ASN A 233 21.17 16.62 -6.55
CA ASN A 233 21.44 15.76 -5.40
C ASN A 233 20.16 15.52 -4.59
N ARG A 234 19.27 14.68 -5.14
CA ARG A 234 17.99 14.23 -4.57
C ARG A 234 17.95 12.69 -4.49
N PRO A 235 18.73 12.07 -3.58
CA PRO A 235 18.85 10.61 -3.49
C PRO A 235 17.52 9.91 -3.16
N TRP A 236 16.62 10.62 -2.46
CA TRP A 236 15.28 10.11 -2.16
C TRP A 236 14.39 10.04 -3.40
N ILE A 237 14.63 10.83 -4.45
CA ILE A 237 13.91 10.67 -5.73
C ILE A 237 14.41 9.45 -6.50
N ILE A 238 15.72 9.17 -6.45
CA ILE A 238 16.30 7.92 -6.97
C ILE A 238 15.68 6.72 -6.24
N ALA A 239 15.62 6.77 -4.91
CA ALA A 239 14.98 5.71 -4.11
C ALA A 239 13.48 5.57 -4.41
N ALA A 240 12.76 6.68 -4.58
CA ALA A 240 11.35 6.67 -5.00
C ALA A 240 11.18 6.04 -6.39
N GLY A 241 12.08 6.33 -7.33
CA GLY A 241 12.12 5.73 -8.66
C GLY A 241 12.34 4.23 -8.59
N ALA A 242 13.31 3.79 -7.79
CA ALA A 242 13.55 2.36 -7.56
C ALA A 242 12.33 1.65 -6.96
N ALA A 243 11.68 2.24 -5.94
CA ALA A 243 10.48 1.67 -5.33
C ALA A 243 9.27 1.66 -6.29
N ALA A 244 9.06 2.72 -7.08
CA ALA A 244 7.98 2.75 -8.08
C ALA A 244 8.26 1.80 -9.26
N GLY A 245 9.52 1.63 -9.64
CA GLY A 245 9.97 0.59 -10.58
C GLY A 245 9.69 -0.80 -10.03
N ALA A 246 9.99 -1.07 -8.76
CA ALA A 246 9.65 -2.31 -8.08
C ALA A 246 8.13 -2.55 -8.03
N ALA A 247 7.33 -1.52 -7.73
CA ALA A 247 5.87 -1.62 -7.80
C ALA A 247 5.40 -2.02 -9.21
N THR A 248 5.93 -1.38 -10.25
CA THR A 248 5.61 -1.69 -11.65
C THR A 248 6.09 -3.10 -12.05
N ALA A 249 7.20 -3.55 -11.47
CA ALA A 249 7.76 -4.90 -11.63
C ALA A 249 6.99 -5.99 -10.87
N VAL A 250 6.09 -5.61 -9.96
CA VAL A 250 5.10 -6.53 -9.37
C VAL A 250 3.84 -6.56 -10.23
N LYS A 251 3.31 -5.39 -10.60
CA LYS A 251 2.09 -5.25 -11.41
C LYS A 251 2.10 -3.89 -12.12
N TRP A 252 1.68 -3.86 -13.39
CA TRP A 252 1.70 -2.63 -14.21
C TRP A 252 0.90 -1.47 -13.65
N SER A 253 -0.08 -1.71 -12.78
CA SER A 253 -0.78 -0.63 -12.08
C SER A 253 0.16 0.27 -11.25
N GLY A 254 1.38 -0.19 -10.93
CA GLY A 254 2.44 0.64 -10.34
C GLY A 254 2.89 1.82 -11.22
N VAL A 255 2.69 1.77 -12.54
CA VAL A 255 3.08 2.86 -13.46
C VAL A 255 2.28 4.14 -13.18
N TRP A 256 1.02 4.01 -12.77
CA TRP A 256 0.17 5.14 -12.40
C TRP A 256 0.67 5.86 -11.15
N VAL A 257 1.30 5.11 -10.23
CA VAL A 257 1.96 5.68 -9.05
C VAL A 257 3.24 6.40 -9.43
N LEU A 258 4.05 5.83 -10.34
CA LEU A 258 5.23 6.52 -10.88
C LEU A 258 4.83 7.87 -11.51
N ALA A 259 3.78 7.88 -12.34
CA ALA A 259 3.23 9.09 -12.95
C ALA A 259 2.69 10.08 -11.91
N GLY A 260 1.93 9.59 -10.92
CA GLY A 260 1.38 10.41 -9.83
C GLY A 260 2.46 11.09 -8.98
N ILE A 261 3.54 10.37 -8.65
CA ILE A 261 4.71 10.94 -7.96
C ILE A 261 5.41 11.96 -8.85
N GLY A 262 5.65 11.64 -10.12
CA GLY A 262 6.27 12.57 -11.07
C GLY A 262 5.52 13.89 -11.18
N LEU A 263 4.19 13.83 -11.36
CA LEU A 263 3.33 15.01 -11.41
C LEU A 263 3.36 15.78 -10.08
N TYR A 264 3.29 15.07 -8.95
CA TYR A 264 3.38 15.69 -7.63
C TYR A 264 4.69 16.46 -7.44
N LEU A 265 5.83 15.93 -7.87
CA LEU A 265 7.13 16.61 -7.79
C LEU A 265 7.15 17.90 -8.60
N VAL A 266 6.66 17.86 -9.85
CA VAL A 266 6.60 19.04 -10.73
C VAL A 266 5.67 20.12 -10.15
N VAL A 267 4.48 19.73 -9.71
CA VAL A 267 3.49 20.67 -9.14
C VAL A 267 4.00 21.28 -7.84
N THR A 268 4.58 20.47 -6.95
CA THR A 268 5.08 20.99 -5.67
C THR A 268 6.28 21.92 -5.84
N ASP A 269 7.18 21.61 -6.77
CA ASP A 269 8.30 22.50 -7.12
C ASP A 269 7.80 23.81 -7.75
N ALA A 270 6.82 23.75 -8.65
CA ALA A 270 6.22 24.94 -9.25
C ALA A 270 5.59 25.86 -8.20
N LEU A 271 4.82 25.30 -7.27
CA LEU A 271 4.17 26.06 -6.20
C LEU A 271 5.18 26.69 -5.24
N GLU A 272 6.28 25.99 -4.92
CA GLU A 272 7.31 26.55 -4.05
C GLU A 272 8.10 27.66 -4.72
N ARG A 273 8.47 27.47 -6.00
CA ARG A 273 9.16 28.49 -6.79
C ARG A 273 8.34 29.78 -6.92
N ARG A 274 7.02 29.64 -7.09
CA ARG A 274 6.08 30.76 -7.06
C ARG A 274 6.08 31.47 -5.71
N ARG A 275 6.11 30.73 -4.59
CA ARG A 275 6.14 31.29 -3.23
C ARG A 275 7.44 32.03 -2.92
N LEU A 276 8.55 31.54 -3.45
CA LEU A 276 9.87 32.15 -3.32
C LEU A 276 10.07 33.38 -4.24
N GLY A 277 9.04 33.79 -5.00
CA GLY A 277 9.08 34.99 -5.82
C GLY A 277 9.92 34.86 -7.09
N ILE A 278 10.21 33.65 -7.57
CA ILE A 278 10.98 33.44 -8.80
C ILE A 278 10.16 33.91 -10.01
N THR A 279 10.69 34.84 -10.81
CA THR A 279 9.95 35.47 -11.92
C THR A 279 9.50 34.46 -12.97
N PHE A 280 10.41 33.60 -13.45
CA PHE A 280 10.11 32.56 -14.42
C PHE A 280 9.74 31.22 -13.77
N TRP A 281 9.04 31.23 -12.63
CA TRP A 281 8.72 30.04 -11.84
C TRP A 281 8.13 28.86 -12.64
N PRO A 282 7.27 29.03 -13.69
CA PRO A 282 6.74 27.87 -14.41
C PRO A 282 7.85 27.17 -15.21
N MET A 283 8.67 27.93 -15.94
CA MET A 283 9.77 27.39 -16.74
C MET A 283 10.89 26.85 -15.85
N ASP A 284 11.14 27.50 -14.72
CA ASP A 284 12.10 27.03 -13.72
C ASP A 284 11.67 25.71 -13.08
N ALA A 285 10.36 25.53 -12.86
CA ALA A 285 9.78 24.26 -12.43
C ALA A 285 9.91 23.17 -13.49
N VAL A 286 9.76 23.50 -14.79
CA VAL A 286 10.02 22.54 -15.88
C VAL A 286 11.48 22.10 -15.88
N ARG A 287 12.44 23.01 -15.72
CA ARG A 287 13.88 22.68 -15.62
C ARG A 287 14.17 21.73 -14.45
N GLN A 288 13.61 22.02 -13.28
CA GLN A 288 13.72 21.11 -12.13
C GLN A 288 12.96 19.79 -12.37
N GLY A 289 11.83 19.84 -13.06
CA GLY A 289 11.01 18.69 -13.44
C GLY A 289 11.78 17.71 -14.33
N LEU A 290 12.52 18.22 -15.32
CA LEU A 290 13.41 17.41 -16.17
C LEU A 290 14.50 16.71 -15.35
N ALA A 291 15.14 17.43 -14.42
CA ALA A 291 16.12 16.82 -13.52
C ALA A 291 15.48 15.72 -12.66
N SER A 292 14.29 16.00 -12.10
CA SER A 292 13.55 15.03 -11.28
C SER A 292 13.10 13.82 -12.08
N PHE A 293 12.73 14.01 -13.35
CA PHE A 293 12.39 12.93 -14.28
C PHE A 293 13.58 12.01 -14.50
N VAL A 294 14.77 12.56 -14.78
CA VAL A 294 16.00 11.77 -14.98
C VAL A 294 16.39 10.99 -13.72
N LEU A 295 16.10 11.52 -12.53
CA LEU A 295 16.38 10.84 -11.26
C LEU A 295 15.33 9.77 -10.92
N LEU A 296 14.11 9.89 -11.44
CA LEU A 296 12.98 9.03 -11.09
C LEU A 296 12.75 7.90 -12.12
N VAL A 297 12.54 8.27 -13.39
CA VAL A 297 12.01 7.37 -14.43
C VAL A 297 13.06 6.38 -14.96
N PRO A 298 14.30 6.79 -15.32
CA PRO A 298 15.34 5.85 -15.70
C PRO A 298 15.65 4.81 -14.62
N VAL A 299 15.64 5.22 -13.35
CA VAL A 299 15.87 4.30 -12.22
C VAL A 299 14.72 3.30 -12.11
N ALA A 300 13.47 3.77 -12.23
CA ALA A 300 12.29 2.90 -12.24
C ALA A 300 12.36 1.88 -13.40
N PHE A 301 12.77 2.34 -14.59
CA PHE A 301 12.96 1.49 -15.76
C PHE A 301 14.04 0.42 -15.55
N VAL A 302 15.19 0.78 -14.95
CA VAL A 302 16.27 -0.17 -14.64
C VAL A 302 15.80 -1.23 -13.64
N VAL A 303 15.08 -0.85 -12.58
CA VAL A 303 14.53 -1.83 -11.62
C VAL A 303 13.48 -2.72 -12.27
N TYR A 304 12.61 -2.14 -13.11
CA TYR A 304 11.63 -2.90 -13.87
C TYR A 304 12.30 -3.92 -14.79
N LEU A 305 13.25 -3.50 -15.62
CA LEU A 305 13.97 -4.37 -16.54
C LEU A 305 14.81 -5.41 -15.79
N GLY A 306 15.41 -5.04 -14.66
CA GLY A 306 16.16 -5.95 -13.79
C GLY A 306 15.31 -7.11 -13.26
N SER A 307 14.01 -6.89 -13.04
CA SER A 307 13.10 -7.99 -12.68
C SER A 307 12.90 -9.02 -13.78
N TRP A 308 13.16 -8.68 -15.05
CA TRP A 308 13.11 -9.60 -16.18
C TRP A 308 14.43 -10.35 -16.42
N SER A 309 15.42 -10.19 -15.54
CA SER A 309 16.74 -10.82 -15.69
C SER A 309 16.68 -12.33 -15.85
N GLY A 310 15.83 -13.06 -15.12
CA GLY A 310 15.69 -14.51 -15.30
C GLY A 310 15.27 -14.89 -16.72
N TRP A 311 14.22 -14.25 -17.26
CA TRP A 311 13.75 -14.48 -18.62
C TRP A 311 14.80 -14.06 -19.67
N LEU A 312 15.49 -12.93 -19.43
CA LEU A 312 16.53 -12.42 -20.34
C LEU A 312 17.76 -13.32 -20.39
N LEU A 313 18.18 -13.87 -19.25
CA LEU A 313 19.37 -14.69 -19.10
C LEU A 313 19.10 -16.18 -19.35
N SER A 314 17.85 -16.62 -19.41
CA SER A 314 17.45 -17.98 -19.81
C SER A 314 17.23 -18.10 -21.32
N ASP A 315 17.36 -19.32 -21.84
CA ASP A 315 17.02 -19.67 -23.23
C ASP A 315 15.54 -20.02 -23.45
N GLY A 316 14.78 -20.20 -22.36
CA GLY A 316 13.34 -20.46 -22.38
C GLY A 316 12.50 -19.23 -22.02
N GLY A 317 11.20 -19.43 -21.85
CA GLY A 317 10.24 -18.36 -21.54
C GLY A 317 9.35 -18.01 -22.73
N TYR A 318 8.14 -17.55 -22.40
CA TYR A 318 7.12 -17.24 -23.41
C TYR A 318 7.65 -16.14 -24.34
N ASP A 319 7.51 -16.34 -25.64
CA ASP A 319 8.01 -15.45 -26.70
C ASP A 319 9.52 -15.11 -26.63
N ARG A 320 10.36 -15.87 -25.92
CA ARG A 320 11.78 -15.56 -25.70
C ARG A 320 12.61 -15.37 -26.98
N LYS A 321 12.23 -16.06 -28.04
CA LYS A 321 12.92 -16.08 -29.34
C LYS A 321 12.07 -15.54 -30.48
N VAL A 322 10.93 -14.88 -30.18
CA VAL A 322 9.98 -14.44 -31.21
C VAL A 322 10.58 -13.42 -32.19
N ALA A 323 11.55 -12.61 -31.75
CA ALA A 323 12.23 -11.66 -32.63
C ALA A 323 13.24 -12.33 -33.58
N GLU A 324 13.67 -13.57 -33.34
CA GLU A 324 14.54 -14.30 -34.28
C GLU A 324 13.83 -14.62 -35.59
N LEU A 325 12.51 -14.86 -35.52
CA LEU A 325 11.66 -15.13 -36.69
C LEU A 325 11.34 -13.87 -37.50
N SER A 326 11.31 -12.71 -36.83
CA SER A 326 10.99 -11.43 -37.45
C SER A 326 11.69 -10.30 -36.69
N PRO A 327 12.99 -10.07 -36.97
CA PRO A 327 13.75 -8.99 -36.34
C PRO A 327 13.25 -7.61 -36.76
N ALA A 328 13.40 -6.63 -35.88
CA ALA A 328 13.12 -5.24 -36.19
C ALA A 328 14.03 -4.75 -37.33
N THR A 329 13.45 -4.01 -38.27
CA THR A 329 14.14 -3.38 -39.39
C THR A 329 14.23 -1.86 -39.19
N GLY A 330 15.00 -1.17 -40.04
CA GLY A 330 15.13 0.28 -39.98
C GLY A 330 15.83 0.75 -38.70
N PHE A 331 15.30 1.82 -38.09
CA PHE A 331 15.92 2.49 -36.93
C PHE A 331 16.08 1.59 -35.71
N PHE A 332 15.26 0.56 -35.53
CA PHE A 332 15.31 -0.30 -34.34
C PHE A 332 16.16 -1.57 -34.53
N SER A 333 16.80 -1.74 -35.69
CA SER A 333 17.61 -2.93 -36.00
C SER A 333 18.83 -3.12 -35.10
N TRP A 334 19.31 -2.05 -34.43
CA TRP A 334 20.43 -2.10 -33.48
C TRP A 334 20.04 -2.65 -32.10
N VAL A 335 18.75 -2.73 -31.77
CA VAL A 335 18.29 -3.21 -30.46
C VAL A 335 18.54 -4.72 -30.38
N PRO A 336 19.16 -5.25 -29.30
CA PRO A 336 19.39 -6.69 -29.15
C PRO A 336 18.10 -7.53 -29.27
N LEU A 337 18.17 -8.68 -29.94
CA LEU A 337 17.02 -9.58 -30.18
C LEU A 337 16.24 -9.97 -28.90
N PRO A 338 16.88 -10.24 -27.74
CA PRO A 338 16.13 -10.51 -26.51
C PRO A 338 15.27 -9.33 -26.05
N LEU A 339 15.74 -8.08 -26.23
CA LEU A 339 14.99 -6.88 -25.88
C LEU A 339 13.84 -6.62 -26.86
N GLN A 340 14.05 -6.92 -28.15
CA GLN A 340 12.96 -6.88 -29.14
C GLN A 340 11.88 -7.93 -28.82
N SER A 341 12.29 -9.14 -28.43
CA SER A 341 11.39 -10.21 -28.03
C SER A 341 10.63 -9.84 -26.76
N LEU A 342 11.31 -9.22 -25.79
CA LEU A 342 10.69 -8.72 -24.58
C LEU A 342 9.64 -7.65 -24.89
N TRP A 343 9.94 -6.72 -25.81
CA TRP A 343 8.98 -5.72 -26.27
C TRP A 343 7.73 -6.38 -26.90
N LYS A 344 7.90 -7.35 -27.80
CA LYS A 344 6.79 -8.12 -28.37
C LYS A 344 5.97 -8.85 -27.30
N TYR A 345 6.63 -9.43 -26.30
CA TYR A 345 5.93 -10.03 -25.17
C TYR A 345 5.11 -8.97 -24.40
N HIS A 346 5.63 -7.75 -24.21
CA HIS A 346 4.85 -6.65 -23.61
C HIS A 346 3.64 -6.24 -24.45
N GLU A 347 3.74 -6.25 -25.79
CA GLU A 347 2.58 -6.02 -26.66
C GLU A 347 1.50 -7.10 -26.45
N THR A 348 1.90 -8.37 -26.38
CA THR A 348 0.99 -9.49 -26.07
C THR A 348 0.35 -9.35 -24.69
N ILE A 349 1.13 -8.96 -23.67
CA ILE A 349 0.62 -8.70 -22.32
C ILE A 349 -0.41 -7.56 -22.33
N TYR A 350 -0.10 -6.45 -23.01
CA TYR A 350 -1.02 -5.31 -23.11
C TYR A 350 -2.33 -5.69 -23.79
N ALA A 351 -2.26 -6.39 -24.93
CA ALA A 351 -3.43 -6.86 -25.65
C ALA A 351 -4.30 -7.79 -24.80
N SER A 352 -3.67 -8.73 -24.08
CA SER A 352 -4.37 -9.62 -23.14
C SER A 352 -5.03 -8.84 -22.01
N MET A 353 -4.32 -7.90 -21.37
CA MET A 353 -4.86 -7.10 -20.26
C MET A 353 -6.02 -6.21 -20.67
N ALA A 354 -5.99 -5.64 -21.88
CA ALA A 354 -7.06 -4.83 -22.42
C ALA A 354 -8.29 -5.66 -22.81
N GLY A 355 -8.09 -6.93 -23.22
CA GLY A 355 -9.16 -7.85 -23.62
C GLY A 355 -9.80 -8.69 -22.50
N MET A 356 -9.33 -8.59 -21.25
CA MET A 356 -9.88 -9.35 -20.11
C MET A 356 -11.25 -8.82 -19.64
N THR A 357 -12.31 -9.26 -20.32
CA THR A 357 -13.71 -8.88 -20.04
C THR A 357 -14.60 -10.08 -19.64
N SER A 358 -14.00 -11.26 -19.42
CA SER A 358 -14.73 -12.48 -19.07
C SER A 358 -15.49 -12.31 -17.75
N PRO A 359 -16.79 -12.68 -17.69
CA PRO A 359 -17.58 -12.51 -16.47
C PRO A 359 -17.07 -13.41 -15.34
N HIS A 360 -17.13 -12.91 -14.10
CA HIS A 360 -16.76 -13.65 -12.90
C HIS A 360 -17.72 -13.29 -11.75
N SER A 361 -18.19 -14.28 -10.99
CA SER A 361 -19.22 -14.11 -9.95
C SER A 361 -18.82 -13.19 -8.79
N TYR A 362 -17.52 -13.04 -8.55
CA TYR A 362 -16.94 -12.11 -7.57
C TYR A 362 -16.31 -10.86 -8.19
N SER A 363 -16.53 -10.59 -9.49
CA SER A 363 -16.07 -9.33 -10.07
C SER A 363 -16.77 -8.15 -9.39
N SER A 364 -16.04 -7.05 -9.21
CA SER A 364 -16.52 -5.82 -8.58
C SER A 364 -15.94 -4.63 -9.31
N ALA A 365 -16.79 -3.91 -10.06
CA ALA A 365 -16.41 -2.70 -10.77
C ALA A 365 -15.79 -1.64 -9.83
N ALA A 366 -14.83 -0.88 -10.35
CA ALA A 366 -14.02 0.03 -9.54
C ALA A 366 -14.80 1.19 -8.90
N TRP A 367 -15.88 1.64 -9.56
CA TRP A 367 -16.78 2.64 -9.01
C TRP A 367 -17.60 2.12 -7.82
N ALA A 368 -17.79 0.79 -7.72
CA ALA A 368 -18.56 0.15 -6.66
C ALA A 368 -17.74 -0.10 -5.37
N TRP A 369 -16.41 0.00 -5.44
CA TRP A 369 -15.52 -0.26 -4.30
C TRP A 369 -15.86 0.56 -3.05
N PRO A 370 -16.16 1.88 -3.12
CA PRO A 370 -16.52 2.66 -1.93
C PRO A 370 -17.74 2.11 -1.17
N PHE A 371 -18.66 1.43 -1.86
CA PHE A 371 -19.86 0.86 -1.25
C PHE A 371 -19.64 -0.53 -0.65
N LEU A 372 -18.50 -1.16 -0.96
CA LEU A 372 -18.16 -2.51 -0.50
C LEU A 372 -19.24 -3.55 -0.85
N TRP A 373 -19.85 -3.47 -2.03
CA TRP A 373 -20.96 -4.36 -2.38
C TRP A 373 -20.54 -5.81 -2.61
N ARG A 374 -19.34 -6.04 -3.15
CA ARG A 374 -18.87 -7.38 -3.55
C ARG A 374 -17.43 -7.62 -3.10
N PRO A 375 -17.19 -7.93 -1.80
CA PRO A 375 -15.92 -8.46 -1.34
C PRO A 375 -15.57 -9.76 -2.09
N THR A 376 -14.29 -10.00 -2.34
CA THR A 376 -13.85 -11.17 -3.11
C THR A 376 -13.66 -12.37 -2.20
N SER A 377 -14.41 -13.44 -2.44
CA SER A 377 -14.19 -14.73 -1.79
C SER A 377 -12.95 -15.41 -2.37
N MET A 378 -12.12 -16.00 -1.50
CA MET A 378 -10.87 -16.66 -1.87
C MET A 378 -10.86 -18.14 -1.48
N TYR A 379 -11.49 -18.49 -0.36
CA TYR A 379 -11.62 -19.86 0.12
C TYR A 379 -12.96 -20.04 0.83
N ALA A 380 -13.57 -21.20 0.63
CA ALA A 380 -14.74 -21.63 1.38
C ALA A 380 -14.72 -23.17 1.51
N PHE A 381 -14.89 -23.67 2.72
CA PHE A 381 -15.02 -25.09 3.01
C PHE A 381 -16.09 -25.31 4.08
N SER A 382 -17.04 -26.19 3.81
CA SER A 382 -18.12 -26.56 4.73
C SER A 382 -17.87 -27.92 5.35
N SER A 383 -18.05 -28.02 6.67
CA SER A 383 -18.03 -29.29 7.39
C SER A 383 -19.40 -29.56 8.03
N PRO A 384 -20.01 -30.74 7.82
CA PRO A 384 -21.19 -31.16 8.56
C PRO A 384 -20.97 -31.20 10.08
N ASP A 385 -22.06 -31.16 10.84
CA ASP A 385 -21.99 -31.32 12.30
C ASP A 385 -21.33 -32.65 12.70
N GLY A 386 -20.53 -32.63 13.75
CA GLY A 386 -19.77 -33.78 14.24
C GLY A 386 -18.56 -34.19 13.38
N THR A 387 -18.28 -33.52 12.27
CA THR A 387 -17.11 -33.81 11.40
C THR A 387 -16.02 -32.75 11.54
N ASN A 388 -14.75 -33.14 11.41
CA ASN A 388 -13.59 -32.22 11.45
C ASN A 388 -13.59 -31.23 12.64
N GLY A 389 -14.10 -31.66 13.81
CA GLY A 389 -14.22 -30.80 15.00
C GLY A 389 -15.30 -29.72 14.92
N CYS A 390 -16.25 -29.81 13.99
CA CYS A 390 -17.42 -28.96 13.94
C CYS A 390 -18.39 -29.28 15.09
N SER A 391 -18.95 -28.24 15.70
CA SER A 391 -19.89 -28.32 16.83
C SER A 391 -21.11 -27.40 16.64
N GLY A 392 -21.68 -27.39 15.43
CA GLY A 392 -22.82 -26.53 15.09
C GLY A 392 -23.88 -27.30 14.33
N GLU A 393 -25.14 -27.18 14.77
CA GLU A 393 -26.30 -27.93 14.22
C GLU A 393 -26.47 -27.71 12.71
N ASN A 394 -26.20 -26.50 12.22
CA ASN A 394 -26.27 -26.13 10.79
C ASN A 394 -24.94 -26.36 10.04
N GLY A 395 -24.00 -27.11 10.64
CA GLY A 395 -22.64 -27.28 10.15
C GLY A 395 -21.74 -26.07 10.42
N CYS A 396 -20.50 -26.18 9.96
CA CYS A 396 -19.46 -25.17 10.11
C CYS A 396 -18.89 -24.75 8.75
N LEU A 397 -18.35 -23.53 8.70
CA LEU A 397 -17.65 -22.98 7.55
C LEU A 397 -16.25 -22.52 7.94
N GLN A 398 -15.31 -22.72 7.02
CA GLN A 398 -14.04 -22.03 6.97
C GLN A 398 -14.06 -21.15 5.73
N VAL A 399 -13.90 -19.85 5.90
CA VAL A 399 -13.89 -18.91 4.77
C VAL A 399 -12.66 -18.02 4.83
N LEU A 400 -12.20 -17.58 3.66
CA LEU A 400 -11.22 -16.52 3.50
C LEU A 400 -11.70 -15.60 2.37
N TYR A 401 -11.81 -14.31 2.66
CA TYR A 401 -12.37 -13.33 1.73
C TYR A 401 -11.86 -11.92 2.06
N SER A 402 -11.76 -11.05 1.06
CA SER A 402 -11.07 -9.74 1.14
C SER A 402 -11.86 -8.65 1.89
N MET A 403 -12.65 -9.03 2.88
CA MET A 403 -13.53 -8.13 3.61
C MET A 403 -12.75 -7.24 4.60
N PRO A 404 -12.75 -5.90 4.44
CA PRO A 404 -12.17 -4.99 5.42
C PRO A 404 -13.05 -4.92 6.67
N ASN A 405 -12.55 -4.28 7.72
CA ASN A 405 -13.39 -3.85 8.83
C ASN A 405 -14.40 -2.80 8.32
N PRO A 406 -15.73 -3.07 8.34
CA PRO A 406 -16.71 -2.18 7.73
C PRO A 406 -16.68 -0.75 8.28
N LEU A 407 -16.46 -0.61 9.60
CA LEU A 407 -16.39 0.71 10.25
C LEU A 407 -15.19 1.52 9.73
N LEU A 408 -14.04 0.86 9.55
CA LEU A 408 -12.86 1.49 9.00
C LEU A 408 -13.05 1.82 7.52
N TRP A 409 -13.68 0.93 6.74
CA TRP A 409 -13.91 1.14 5.32
C TRP A 409 -14.79 2.35 5.05
N TYR A 410 -16.01 2.34 5.57
CA TYR A 410 -16.96 3.44 5.36
C TYR A 410 -16.47 4.74 6.00
N GLY A 411 -15.88 4.65 7.20
CA GLY A 411 -15.27 5.81 7.86
C GLY A 411 -14.16 6.44 7.00
N SER A 412 -13.33 5.63 6.35
CA SER A 412 -12.25 6.12 5.49
C SER A 412 -12.74 6.70 4.18
N VAL A 413 -13.77 6.13 3.57
CA VAL A 413 -14.42 6.70 2.36
C VAL A 413 -14.98 8.09 2.66
N ILE A 414 -15.73 8.23 3.75
CA ILE A 414 -16.26 9.54 4.20
C ILE A 414 -15.11 10.50 4.52
N ALA A 415 -14.07 10.02 5.21
CA ALA A 415 -12.90 10.82 5.52
C ALA A 415 -12.13 11.29 4.28
N ALA A 416 -12.08 10.49 3.22
CA ALA A 416 -11.46 10.89 1.96
C ALA A 416 -12.20 12.07 1.32
N LEU A 417 -13.54 12.03 1.29
CA LEU A 417 -14.36 13.16 0.83
C LEU A 417 -14.16 14.40 1.72
N TYR A 418 -14.10 14.21 3.03
CA TYR A 418 -13.76 15.28 3.97
C TYR A 418 -12.37 15.88 3.68
N LEU A 419 -11.37 15.05 3.35
CA LEU A 419 -10.03 15.53 2.98
C LEU A 419 -10.03 16.32 1.68
N VAL A 420 -10.85 15.96 0.69
CA VAL A 420 -11.02 16.78 -0.53
C VAL A 420 -11.52 18.17 -0.16
N TYR A 421 -12.57 18.26 0.67
CA TYR A 421 -13.07 19.54 1.18
C TYR A 421 -11.98 20.32 1.94
N ARG A 422 -11.28 19.65 2.87
CA ARG A 422 -10.22 20.29 3.68
C ARG A 422 -9.04 20.74 2.83
N PHE A 423 -8.70 20.01 1.78
CA PHE A 423 -7.67 20.40 0.83
C PHE A 423 -8.10 21.63 0.02
N ALA A 424 -9.34 21.68 -0.45
CA ALA A 424 -9.86 22.85 -1.17
C ALA A 424 -9.82 24.14 -0.33
N VAL A 425 -10.13 24.05 0.96
CA VAL A 425 -10.15 25.19 1.89
C VAL A 425 -8.75 25.54 2.41
N ALA A 426 -8.04 24.57 2.99
CA ALA A 426 -6.78 24.83 3.71
C ALA A 426 -5.55 24.75 2.81
N ARG A 427 -5.63 24.05 1.68
CA ARG A 427 -4.52 23.78 0.74
C ARG A 427 -3.27 23.22 1.43
N ASP A 428 -3.46 22.39 2.46
CA ASP A 428 -2.36 21.70 3.16
C ASP A 428 -1.80 20.58 2.27
N TRP A 429 -0.49 20.62 2.04
CA TRP A 429 0.24 19.64 1.24
C TRP A 429 0.12 18.21 1.79
N ARG A 430 -0.12 18.05 3.10
CA ARG A 430 -0.30 16.74 3.73
C ARG A 430 -1.55 16.03 3.19
N TYR A 431 -2.64 16.78 2.98
CA TYR A 431 -3.85 16.25 2.35
C TYR A 431 -3.60 15.96 0.87
N ALA A 432 -2.84 16.80 0.18
CA ALA A 432 -2.49 16.59 -1.22
C ALA A 432 -1.78 15.24 -1.43
N VAL A 433 -0.82 14.87 -0.58
CA VAL A 433 -0.12 13.58 -0.70
C VAL A 433 -1.07 12.40 -0.56
N VAL A 434 -1.99 12.45 0.42
CA VAL A 434 -2.98 11.40 0.63
C VAL A 434 -3.93 11.29 -0.57
N LEU A 435 -4.43 12.43 -1.06
CA LEU A 435 -5.35 12.47 -2.20
C LEU A 435 -4.67 12.04 -3.51
N VAL A 436 -3.39 12.38 -3.72
CA VAL A 436 -2.61 11.88 -4.87
C VAL A 436 -2.42 10.37 -4.77
N GLY A 437 -2.16 9.84 -3.57
CA GLY A 437 -2.09 8.40 -3.33
C GLY A 437 -3.39 7.68 -3.69
N ILE A 438 -4.54 8.19 -3.22
CA ILE A 438 -5.87 7.67 -3.57
C ILE A 438 -6.10 7.77 -5.08
N ALA A 439 -5.84 8.95 -5.67
CA ALA A 439 -6.10 9.19 -7.08
C ALA A 439 -5.27 8.29 -8.00
N ALA A 440 -3.96 8.18 -7.74
CA ALA A 440 -3.04 7.38 -8.55
C ALA A 440 -3.32 5.87 -8.46
N THR A 441 -3.92 5.41 -7.36
CA THR A 441 -4.23 3.98 -7.14
C THR A 441 -5.68 3.60 -7.48
N TRP A 442 -6.59 4.57 -7.59
CA TRP A 442 -8.01 4.33 -7.85
C TRP A 442 -8.50 4.83 -9.22
N LEU A 443 -8.24 6.09 -9.58
CA LEU A 443 -8.83 6.70 -10.78
C LEU A 443 -8.51 5.97 -12.09
N PRO A 444 -7.30 5.40 -12.30
CA PRO A 444 -7.04 4.63 -13.51
C PRO A 444 -8.04 3.50 -13.73
N TRP A 445 -8.52 2.85 -12.66
CA TRP A 445 -9.50 1.76 -12.77
C TRP A 445 -10.88 2.24 -13.24
N LEU A 446 -11.23 3.50 -13.03
CA LEU A 446 -12.47 4.09 -13.56
C LEU A 446 -12.43 4.27 -15.08
N MET A 447 -11.23 4.27 -15.68
CA MET A 447 -11.03 4.35 -17.13
C MET A 447 -11.19 3.00 -17.84
N TYR A 448 -11.33 1.90 -17.09
CA TYR A 448 -11.49 0.54 -17.62
C TYR A 448 -12.75 -0.15 -17.05
N PRO A 449 -13.97 0.40 -17.28
CA PRO A 449 -15.20 -0.11 -16.68
C PRO A 449 -15.57 -1.53 -17.12
N GLU A 450 -15.21 -1.91 -18.35
CA GLU A 450 -15.52 -3.23 -18.93
C GLU A 450 -14.57 -4.34 -18.46
N ARG A 451 -13.44 -3.97 -17.83
CA ARG A 451 -12.43 -4.94 -17.41
C ARG A 451 -12.90 -5.71 -16.18
N THR A 452 -12.69 -7.01 -16.18
CA THR A 452 -12.95 -7.84 -15.00
C THR A 452 -11.95 -7.49 -13.90
N VAL A 453 -12.44 -6.79 -12.88
CA VAL A 453 -11.67 -6.32 -11.72
C VAL A 453 -12.33 -6.76 -10.41
N PHE A 454 -11.56 -6.75 -9.33
CA PHE A 454 -11.97 -7.31 -8.04
C PHE A 454 -11.76 -6.31 -6.92
N GLN A 455 -12.54 -6.44 -5.84
CA GLN A 455 -12.46 -5.50 -4.71
C GLN A 455 -11.11 -5.59 -3.98
N PHE A 456 -10.44 -6.75 -3.95
CA PHE A 456 -9.17 -6.88 -3.25
C PHE A 456 -8.05 -6.00 -3.82
N TYR A 457 -8.18 -5.48 -5.06
CA TYR A 457 -7.26 -4.49 -5.64
C TYR A 457 -7.17 -3.23 -4.78
N THR A 458 -8.17 -2.96 -3.95
CA THR A 458 -8.20 -1.80 -3.07
C THR A 458 -7.12 -1.80 -1.98
N ILE A 459 -6.42 -2.91 -1.74
CA ILE A 459 -5.29 -2.96 -0.80
C ILE A 459 -4.22 -1.90 -1.09
N VAL A 460 -4.04 -1.48 -2.36
CA VAL A 460 -3.09 -0.42 -2.71
C VAL A 460 -3.58 0.99 -2.37
N ILE A 461 -4.90 1.20 -2.33
CA ILE A 461 -5.54 2.47 -1.95
C ILE A 461 -5.62 2.57 -0.42
N TRP A 462 -5.72 1.43 0.23
CA TRP A 462 -6.08 1.29 1.64
C TRP A 462 -5.21 2.07 2.63
N PRO A 463 -3.85 2.09 2.52
CA PRO A 463 -3.03 2.90 3.41
C PRO A 463 -3.37 4.40 3.35
N PHE A 464 -3.72 4.92 2.17
CA PHE A 464 -4.08 6.33 1.99
C PHE A 464 -5.48 6.64 2.54
N LEU A 465 -6.42 5.71 2.39
CA LEU A 465 -7.75 5.82 3.02
C LEU A 465 -7.64 5.85 4.56
N LEU A 466 -6.78 5.02 5.15
CA LEU A 466 -6.54 5.04 6.60
C LEU A 466 -5.82 6.32 7.06
N LEU A 467 -4.93 6.90 6.25
CA LEU A 467 -4.38 8.24 6.53
C LEU A 467 -5.49 9.30 6.52
N ALA A 468 -6.41 9.25 5.56
CA ALA A 468 -7.56 10.15 5.49
C ALA A 468 -8.43 10.04 6.75
N LEU A 469 -8.78 8.81 7.15
CA LEU A 469 -9.51 8.54 8.39
C LEU A 469 -8.77 9.09 9.60
N THR A 470 -7.46 8.88 9.70
CA THR A 470 -6.66 9.37 10.84
C THR A 470 -6.63 10.90 10.90
N PHE A 471 -6.59 11.59 9.76
CA PHE A 471 -6.76 13.05 9.72
C PHE A 471 -8.14 13.50 10.18
N ALA A 472 -9.22 12.81 9.77
CA ALA A 472 -10.56 13.12 10.25
C ALA A 472 -10.70 12.88 11.76
N LEU A 473 -10.19 11.75 12.27
CA LEU A 473 -10.20 11.42 13.71
C LEU A 473 -9.41 12.45 14.53
N ARG A 474 -8.26 12.90 14.03
CA ARG A 474 -7.48 13.99 14.67
C ARG A 474 -8.32 15.25 14.82
N GLU A 475 -9.14 15.56 13.82
CA GLU A 475 -9.97 16.76 13.83
C GLU A 475 -11.20 16.63 14.73
N VAL A 476 -11.79 15.44 14.79
CA VAL A 476 -12.84 15.09 15.77
C VAL A 476 -12.30 15.23 17.20
N ALA A 477 -11.09 14.72 17.48
CA ALA A 477 -10.43 14.89 18.78
C ALA A 477 -10.22 16.36 19.18
N GLY A 478 -10.22 17.27 18.21
CA GLY A 478 -10.16 18.71 18.41
C GLY A 478 -8.74 19.28 18.46
N ALA A 479 -8.65 20.58 18.22
CA ALA A 479 -7.41 21.34 18.30
C ALA A 479 -6.97 21.55 19.76
N ALA A 480 -5.67 21.80 19.98
CA ALA A 480 -5.11 21.97 21.34
C ALA A 480 -5.69 23.19 22.08
N HIS A 481 -6.10 24.23 21.33
CA HIS A 481 -6.71 25.45 21.87
C HIS A 481 -8.24 25.37 22.02
N ALA A 482 -8.86 24.23 21.66
CA ALA A 482 -10.30 24.08 21.78
C ALA A 482 -10.72 24.04 23.26
N PRO A 483 -11.94 24.50 23.62
CA PRO A 483 -12.47 24.40 24.97
C PRO A 483 -12.36 22.98 25.53
N HIS A 484 -12.01 22.85 26.81
CA HIS A 484 -11.75 21.56 27.46
C HIS A 484 -12.88 20.54 27.27
N GLU A 485 -14.13 20.97 27.38
CA GLU A 485 -15.31 20.11 27.22
C GLU A 485 -15.42 19.55 25.80
N ARG A 486 -15.31 20.41 24.77
CA ARG A 486 -15.32 19.98 23.36
C ARG A 486 -14.16 19.04 23.06
N ARG A 487 -12.97 19.34 23.57
CA ARG A 487 -11.77 18.53 23.34
C ARG A 487 -11.90 17.16 24.00
N THR A 488 -12.38 17.10 25.23
CA THR A 488 -12.61 15.85 25.97
C THR A 488 -13.71 15.01 25.31
N ALA A 489 -14.81 15.64 24.88
CA ALA A 489 -15.87 14.95 24.14
C ALA A 489 -15.35 14.36 22.82
N GLY A 490 -14.61 15.14 22.03
CA GLY A 490 -13.99 14.68 20.79
C GLY A 490 -13.02 13.51 21.00
N GLN A 491 -12.17 13.58 22.02
CA GLN A 491 -11.26 12.50 22.37
C GLN A 491 -12.01 11.22 22.78
N ARG A 492 -13.10 11.35 23.56
CA ARG A 492 -13.96 10.20 23.92
C ARG A 492 -14.58 9.56 22.69
N VAL A 493 -15.09 10.36 21.75
CA VAL A 493 -15.63 9.85 20.48
C VAL A 493 -14.59 9.05 19.70
N VAL A 494 -13.35 9.57 19.60
CA VAL A 494 -12.25 8.85 18.94
C VAL A 494 -11.91 7.56 19.67
N ILE A 495 -11.86 7.55 21.00
CA ILE A 495 -11.61 6.34 21.78
C ILE A 495 -12.71 5.29 21.54
N VAL A 496 -13.98 5.70 21.57
CA VAL A 496 -15.12 4.81 21.28
C VAL A 496 -15.02 4.24 19.87
N PHE A 497 -14.69 5.07 18.88
CA PHE A 497 -14.46 4.62 17.51
C PHE A 497 -13.37 3.56 17.41
N LEU A 498 -12.21 3.80 18.06
CA LEU A 498 -11.09 2.86 18.04
C LEU A 498 -11.43 1.54 18.76
N VAL A 499 -12.14 1.59 19.89
CA VAL A 499 -12.61 0.40 20.60
C VAL A 499 -13.60 -0.38 19.74
N ALA A 500 -14.57 0.29 19.11
CA ALA A 500 -15.52 -0.34 18.21
C ALA A 500 -14.81 -1.00 17.01
N ALA A 501 -13.79 -0.35 16.44
CA ALA A 501 -12.98 -0.94 15.39
C ALA A 501 -12.29 -2.23 15.85
N VAL A 502 -11.69 -2.25 17.06
CA VAL A 502 -11.07 -3.46 17.62
C VAL A 502 -12.08 -4.59 17.83
N VAL A 503 -13.27 -4.27 18.36
CA VAL A 503 -14.33 -5.27 18.58
C VAL A 503 -14.80 -5.87 17.26
N LEU A 504 -15.03 -5.04 16.23
CA LEU A 504 -15.39 -5.53 14.90
C LEU A 504 -14.26 -6.35 14.28
N SER A 505 -13.01 -5.95 14.47
CA SER A 505 -11.87 -6.75 14.01
C SER A 505 -11.80 -8.11 14.70
N ALA A 506 -12.03 -8.17 16.02
CA ALA A 506 -12.08 -9.43 16.75
C ALA A 506 -13.25 -10.32 16.30
N PHE A 507 -14.41 -9.72 16.03
CA PHE A 507 -15.60 -10.42 15.52
C PHE A 507 -15.32 -11.08 14.15
N TRP A 508 -14.71 -10.35 13.22
CA TRP A 508 -14.40 -10.87 11.88
C TRP A 508 -13.12 -11.72 11.78
N TYR A 509 -12.19 -11.62 12.72
CA TYR A 509 -10.87 -12.28 12.62
C TYR A 509 -10.94 -13.79 12.32
N PRO A 510 -11.89 -14.59 12.87
CA PRO A 510 -12.03 -15.99 12.49
C PRO A 510 -12.21 -16.19 10.98
N LEU A 511 -12.98 -15.33 10.29
CA LEU A 511 -13.20 -15.40 8.84
C LEU A 511 -12.04 -14.81 8.03
N TRP A 512 -11.19 -13.96 8.62
CA TRP A 512 -9.96 -13.47 7.98
C TRP A 512 -8.77 -14.44 8.12
N SER A 513 -8.87 -15.39 9.04
CA SER A 513 -7.84 -16.38 9.34
C SER A 513 -8.19 -17.79 8.86
N ALA A 514 -9.34 -17.96 8.18
CA ALA A 514 -9.89 -19.25 7.79
C ALA A 514 -10.09 -20.22 8.97
N THR A 515 -10.42 -19.66 10.15
CA THR A 515 -10.80 -20.46 11.32
C THR A 515 -12.18 -21.06 11.11
N GLN A 516 -12.36 -22.32 11.53
CA GLN A 516 -13.65 -22.99 11.44
C GLN A 516 -14.65 -22.38 12.45
N VAL A 517 -15.79 -21.94 11.93
CA VAL A 517 -16.86 -21.32 12.72
C VAL A 517 -18.21 -21.96 12.38
N PRO A 518 -19.18 -21.99 13.31
CA PRO A 518 -20.54 -22.42 13.00
C PRO A 518 -21.16 -21.59 11.85
N TYR A 519 -22.01 -22.20 11.04
CA TYR A 519 -22.67 -21.53 9.91
C TYR A 519 -23.43 -20.27 10.35
N ASP A 520 -24.12 -20.31 11.49
CA ASP A 520 -24.85 -19.16 12.03
C ASP A 520 -23.90 -17.99 12.39
N PHE A 521 -22.70 -18.28 12.87
CA PHE A 521 -21.68 -17.26 13.12
C PHE A 521 -21.27 -16.60 11.81
N TYR A 522 -20.94 -17.37 10.77
CA TYR A 522 -20.66 -16.82 9.44
C TYR A 522 -21.82 -15.96 8.92
N ARG A 523 -23.07 -16.42 9.05
CA ARG A 523 -24.25 -15.69 8.60
C ARG A 523 -24.38 -14.30 9.25
N LEU A 524 -24.03 -14.15 10.53
CA LEU A 524 -24.05 -12.86 11.24
C LEU A 524 -23.09 -11.81 10.66
N HIS A 525 -22.08 -12.23 9.88
CA HIS A 525 -21.12 -11.33 9.24
C HIS A 525 -21.63 -10.76 7.91
N ASN A 526 -22.71 -11.30 7.35
CA ASN A 526 -23.26 -10.89 6.06
C ASN A 526 -24.32 -9.80 6.25
N TRP A 527 -23.86 -8.56 6.42
CA TRP A 527 -24.75 -7.41 6.65
C TRP A 527 -25.44 -6.91 5.37
N MET A 528 -24.91 -7.26 4.20
CA MET A 528 -25.49 -6.94 2.90
C MET A 528 -25.60 -8.20 2.05
N GLN A 529 -26.63 -8.28 1.20
CA GLN A 529 -26.87 -9.44 0.33
C GLN A 529 -25.67 -9.73 -0.60
N GLY A 530 -24.97 -8.70 -1.07
CA GLY A 530 -23.82 -8.86 -1.97
C GLY A 530 -22.57 -9.45 -1.32
N TRP A 531 -22.53 -9.62 0.00
CA TRP A 531 -21.39 -10.20 0.73
C TRP A 531 -21.34 -11.73 0.73
N VAL A 532 -22.38 -12.38 0.18
CA VAL A 532 -22.47 -13.85 0.04
C VAL A 532 -22.16 -14.28 -1.38
#